data_AF-W2J7E6-F1
#
_entry.id   AF-W2J7E6-F1
#
_cell.length_a   1.000
_cell.length_b   1.000
_cell.length_c   1.000
_cell.angle_alpha   90.00
_cell.angle_beta   90.00
_cell.angle_gamma   90.00
#
_symmetry.space_group_name_H-M   'P 1'
#
loop_
_entity.id
_entity.type
_entity.pdbx_description
1 polymer ?
#
loop_
_entity_poly.entity_id
_entity_poly.type
_entity_poly.pdbx_seq_one_letter_code
_entity_poly.pdbx_strand_id
1 'polypeptide(L)'
;HDYGGASYVCNQGDNNAKCESTDALLQGLDNKFKWQSEYTSPNDNRWNLDDHFYVHRIEDPATGVSIDIFNVDTNDADIHGAMQICCQCYGYSNGDSATCRNVGRGHQYCCGGDTAMFDSCMGKFSQWGDDSRKQIAEKVKQSTATWKIVNSHYSPFNHYTEQNMNKWFDVLRGSGVHVWLNGHTHGEKHDYSQSLGIHFIENGAGGGIQKESASGIPAYAAPFVQNKWAYGSDEYGFMSLQASKDWIKLQYHTADKSWQYGETFNSTTVGGVETKHCWYIPSDGTEGKGC
;
A
#
# COMPACT_ATOMS: atom_id res chain seq x y z
N HIS A 1 5.45 -4.81 -7.46
CA HIS A 1 4.16 -4.18 -7.80
C HIS A 1 3.09 -5.24 -7.89
N ASP A 2 1.92 -4.94 -7.33
CA ASP A 2 0.75 -5.81 -7.31
C ASP A 2 0.39 -6.30 -8.72
N TYR A 3 -0.15 -7.52 -8.80
CA TYR A 3 -0.57 -8.19 -10.04
C TYR A 3 0.47 -8.25 -11.17
N GLY A 4 1.75 -8.00 -10.89
CA GLY A 4 2.84 -7.97 -11.87
C GLY A 4 3.18 -6.57 -12.42
N GLY A 5 2.51 -5.52 -11.94
CA GLY A 5 2.73 -4.14 -12.38
C GLY A 5 2.58 -3.99 -13.90
N ALA A 6 3.51 -3.29 -14.55
CA ALA A 6 3.49 -3.08 -16.00
C ALA A 6 3.95 -4.29 -16.84
N SER A 7 4.16 -5.47 -16.25
CA SER A 7 4.46 -6.71 -17.00
C SER A 7 3.19 -7.32 -17.57
N TYR A 8 3.30 -8.35 -18.42
CA TYR A 8 2.11 -9.12 -18.79
C TYR A 8 1.49 -9.84 -17.58
N VAL A 9 0.16 -9.81 -17.52
CA VAL A 9 -0.63 -10.45 -16.47
C VAL A 9 -0.81 -11.94 -16.75
N CYS A 10 -0.97 -12.34 -18.01
CA CYS A 10 -1.10 -13.74 -18.39
C CYS A 10 0.27 -14.45 -18.39
N ASN A 11 0.24 -15.78 -18.35
CA ASN A 11 1.44 -16.61 -18.33
C ASN A 11 1.37 -17.71 -19.40
N GLN A 12 2.53 -18.11 -19.93
CA GLN A 12 2.73 -19.34 -20.69
C GLN A 12 3.77 -20.19 -19.95
N GLY A 13 3.30 -21.23 -19.24
CA GLY A 13 4.13 -21.92 -18.25
C GLY A 13 4.53 -20.95 -17.13
N ASP A 14 5.82 -20.91 -16.80
CA ASP A 14 6.36 -20.05 -15.74
C ASP A 14 6.68 -18.62 -16.21
N ASN A 15 6.52 -18.32 -17.50
CA ASN A 15 6.87 -17.02 -18.07
C ASN A 15 5.64 -16.14 -18.27
N ASN A 16 5.78 -14.85 -17.99
CA ASN A 16 4.77 -13.85 -18.35
C ASN A 16 4.60 -13.82 -19.88
N ALA A 17 3.36 -13.77 -20.35
CA ALA A 17 3.01 -13.83 -21.77
C ALA A 17 1.81 -12.93 -22.08
N LYS A 18 1.72 -12.45 -23.32
CA LYS A 18 0.59 -11.65 -23.77
C LYS A 18 -0.72 -12.42 -23.61
N CYS A 19 -1.75 -11.77 -23.09
CA CYS A 19 -3.10 -12.32 -23.01
C CYS A 19 -3.73 -12.46 -24.41
N GLU A 20 -4.31 -13.62 -24.70
CA GLU A 20 -4.92 -13.91 -26.01
C GLU A 20 -6.29 -13.26 -26.21
N SER A 21 -6.98 -12.94 -25.12
CA SER A 21 -8.31 -12.34 -25.12
C SER A 21 -8.57 -11.54 -23.83
N THR A 22 -9.66 -10.77 -23.80
CA THR A 22 -10.11 -10.07 -22.59
C THR A 22 -10.43 -11.07 -21.47
N ASP A 23 -11.07 -12.19 -21.78
CA ASP A 23 -11.36 -13.22 -20.78
C ASP A 23 -10.07 -13.81 -20.18
N ALA A 24 -9.05 -14.05 -21.02
CA ALA A 24 -7.75 -14.52 -20.57
C ALA A 24 -7.07 -13.50 -19.65
N LEU A 25 -7.16 -12.20 -19.96
CA LEU A 25 -6.67 -11.13 -19.12
C LEU A 25 -7.37 -11.10 -17.75
N LEU A 26 -8.70 -11.14 -17.74
CA LEU A 26 -9.48 -11.11 -16.49
C LEU A 26 -9.22 -12.35 -15.63
N GLN A 27 -9.09 -13.52 -16.25
CA GLN A 27 -8.67 -14.76 -15.58
C GLN A 27 -7.23 -14.67 -15.06
N GLY A 28 -6.35 -14.02 -15.81
CA GLY A 28 -4.98 -13.75 -15.40
C GLY A 28 -4.92 -12.92 -14.11
N LEU A 29 -5.77 -11.90 -13.97
CA LEU A 29 -5.89 -11.12 -12.75
C LEU A 29 -6.35 -11.97 -11.55
N ASP A 30 -7.37 -12.83 -11.76
CA ASP A 30 -7.82 -13.76 -10.71
C ASP A 30 -6.74 -14.74 -10.30
N ASN A 31 -5.97 -15.25 -11.28
CA ASN A 31 -4.87 -16.16 -11.02
C ASN A 31 -3.74 -15.48 -10.23
N LYS A 32 -3.36 -14.24 -10.59
CA LYS A 32 -2.35 -13.47 -9.85
C LYS A 32 -2.79 -13.22 -8.41
N PHE A 33 -4.05 -12.86 -8.19
CA PHE A 33 -4.61 -12.75 -6.83
C PHE A 33 -4.52 -14.07 -6.09
N LYS A 34 -5.02 -15.15 -6.69
CA LYS A 34 -5.01 -16.49 -6.09
C LYS A 34 -3.60 -16.95 -5.71
N TRP A 35 -2.60 -16.74 -6.57
CA TRP A 35 -1.22 -17.11 -6.25
C TRP A 35 -0.64 -16.29 -5.12
N GLN A 36 -1.04 -15.02 -4.99
CA GLN A 36 -0.69 -14.21 -3.84
C GLN A 36 -1.40 -14.71 -2.60
N SER A 37 -2.72 -14.97 -2.63
CA SER A 37 -3.48 -15.41 -1.44
C SER A 37 -3.04 -16.78 -0.92
N GLU A 38 -2.64 -17.69 -1.82
CA GLU A 38 -2.14 -19.04 -1.47
C GLU A 38 -0.62 -19.07 -1.18
N TYR A 39 0.07 -17.93 -1.26
CA TYR A 39 1.51 -17.88 -1.03
C TYR A 39 1.87 -18.25 0.41
N THR A 40 2.79 -19.21 0.56
CA THR A 40 3.38 -19.55 1.86
C THR A 40 4.70 -18.82 2.02
N SER A 41 4.72 -17.78 2.86
CA SER A 41 5.95 -17.03 3.11
C SER A 41 7.01 -17.86 3.84
N PRO A 42 8.30 -17.70 3.49
CA PRO A 42 9.38 -18.27 4.27
C PRO A 42 9.42 -17.60 5.65
N ASN A 43 9.87 -18.34 6.67
CA ASN A 43 9.91 -17.90 8.08
C ASN A 43 8.52 -17.77 8.72
N ASP A 44 7.98 -18.90 9.15
CA ASP A 44 6.76 -19.02 9.97
C ASP A 44 5.43 -18.73 9.28
N ASN A 45 5.40 -18.64 7.94
CA ASN A 45 4.17 -18.41 7.16
C ASN A 45 3.33 -17.22 7.67
N ARG A 46 3.94 -16.03 7.71
CA ARG A 46 3.32 -14.80 8.22
C ARG A 46 2.44 -14.08 7.18
N TRP A 47 2.39 -14.61 5.96
CA TRP A 47 1.60 -14.04 4.89
C TRP A 47 0.11 -14.31 5.12
N ASN A 48 -0.68 -13.26 5.09
CA ASN A 48 -2.12 -13.32 5.19
C ASN A 48 -2.72 -12.39 4.13
N LEU A 49 -3.46 -12.96 3.18
CA LEU A 49 -4.24 -12.27 2.16
C LEU A 49 -5.51 -13.08 1.91
N ASP A 50 -6.48 -12.99 2.81
CA ASP A 50 -7.69 -13.83 2.79
C ASP A 50 -8.66 -13.48 1.63
N ASP A 51 -8.73 -12.19 1.25
CA ASP A 51 -9.57 -11.67 0.17
C ASP A 51 -9.08 -10.27 -0.25
N HIS A 52 -9.70 -9.65 -1.25
CA HIS A 52 -9.47 -8.24 -1.61
C HIS A 52 -9.84 -7.27 -0.48
N PHE A 53 -10.81 -7.66 0.34
CA PHE A 53 -11.11 -6.99 1.61
C PHE A 53 -11.27 -8.02 2.72
N TYR A 54 -10.57 -7.83 3.83
CA TYR A 54 -10.73 -8.69 5.02
C TYR A 54 -10.30 -7.94 6.27
N VAL A 55 -10.86 -8.37 7.41
CA VAL A 55 -10.52 -7.82 8.72
C VAL A 55 -9.69 -8.84 9.48
N HIS A 56 -8.45 -8.45 9.81
CA HIS A 56 -7.60 -9.24 10.69
C HIS A 56 -7.60 -8.62 12.09
N ARG A 57 -8.04 -9.39 13.08
CA ARG A 57 -8.07 -8.95 14.49
C ARG A 57 -6.89 -9.53 15.25
N ILE A 58 -6.20 -8.66 15.98
CA ILE A 58 -5.21 -9.04 16.98
C ILE A 58 -5.66 -8.55 18.35
N GLU A 59 -5.45 -9.36 19.39
CA GLU A 59 -5.86 -9.05 20.75
C GLU A 59 -4.84 -9.59 21.74
N ASP A 60 -4.44 -8.74 22.69
CA ASP A 60 -3.64 -9.15 23.83
C ASP A 60 -4.56 -9.43 25.02
N PRO A 61 -4.75 -10.70 25.43
CA PRO A 61 -5.64 -11.06 26.52
C PRO A 61 -5.18 -10.54 27.88
N ALA A 62 -3.88 -10.24 28.06
CA ALA A 62 -3.36 -9.76 29.34
C ALA A 62 -3.75 -8.29 29.59
N THR A 63 -3.76 -7.47 28.54
CA THR A 63 -4.10 -6.04 28.63
C THR A 63 -5.53 -5.74 28.21
N GLY A 64 -6.15 -6.63 27.43
CA GLY A 64 -7.45 -6.42 26.77
C GLY A 64 -7.41 -5.44 25.62
N VAL A 65 -6.21 -5.07 25.14
CA VAL A 65 -6.04 -4.21 23.96
C VAL A 65 -6.29 -5.04 22.70
N SER A 66 -7.12 -4.53 21.81
CA SER A 66 -7.42 -5.17 20.52
C SER A 66 -7.28 -4.19 19.36
N ILE A 67 -6.86 -4.71 18.21
CA ILE A 67 -6.71 -3.97 16.97
C ILE A 67 -7.43 -4.74 15.87
N ASP A 68 -8.37 -4.08 15.21
CA ASP A 68 -8.92 -4.56 13.94
C ASP A 68 -8.15 -3.88 12.80
N ILE A 69 -7.56 -4.69 11.92
CA ILE A 69 -6.84 -4.27 10.74
C ILE A 69 -7.73 -4.54 9.52
N PHE A 70 -8.22 -3.48 8.90
CA PHE A 70 -9.03 -3.50 7.68
C PHE A 70 -8.07 -3.50 6.48
N ASN A 71 -7.84 -4.68 5.90
CA ASN A 71 -7.04 -4.81 4.69
C ASN A 71 -7.93 -4.50 3.49
N VAL A 72 -7.49 -3.58 2.63
CA VAL A 72 -8.28 -3.08 1.50
C VAL A 72 -7.49 -3.14 0.20
N ASP A 73 -8.12 -3.63 -0.87
CA ASP A 73 -7.56 -3.53 -2.21
C ASP A 73 -7.74 -2.11 -2.76
N THR A 74 -6.62 -1.52 -3.14
CA THR A 74 -6.52 -0.14 -3.66
C THR A 74 -5.90 -0.10 -5.04
N ASN A 75 -5.89 -1.22 -5.75
CA ASN A 75 -5.33 -1.27 -7.10
C ASN A 75 -6.13 -0.46 -8.11
N ASP A 76 -7.32 0.04 -7.77
CA ASP A 76 -8.02 1.07 -8.53
C ASP A 76 -7.42 2.48 -8.41
N ALA A 77 -6.25 2.62 -7.77
CA ALA A 77 -5.46 3.84 -7.74
C ALA A 77 -5.26 4.44 -9.14
N ASP A 78 -5.43 5.75 -9.24
CA ASP A 78 -5.31 6.51 -10.49
C ASP A 78 -3.86 6.59 -10.99
N ILE A 79 -2.90 6.52 -10.07
CA ILE A 79 -1.47 6.64 -10.32
C ILE A 79 -0.81 5.31 -9.93
N HIS A 80 -0.03 4.73 -10.84
CA HIS A 80 0.71 3.47 -10.70
C HIS A 80 -0.12 2.18 -10.50
N GLY A 81 -1.39 2.26 -10.08
CA GLY A 81 -2.30 1.12 -9.94
C GLY A 81 -2.81 0.53 -11.25
N ALA A 82 -4.13 0.46 -11.40
CA ALA A 82 -4.81 -0.24 -12.48
C ALA A 82 -4.32 0.16 -13.87
N MET A 83 -3.99 1.44 -14.09
CA MET A 83 -3.46 1.91 -15.37
C MET A 83 -2.20 1.14 -15.80
N GLN A 84 -1.25 0.91 -14.89
CA GLN A 84 -0.02 0.17 -15.23
C GLN A 84 -0.31 -1.31 -15.45
N ILE A 85 -1.11 -1.91 -14.56
CA ILE A 85 -1.46 -3.33 -14.61
C ILE A 85 -2.25 -3.65 -15.88
N CYS A 86 -3.19 -2.80 -16.26
CA CYS A 86 -4.01 -2.98 -17.43
C CYS A 86 -3.21 -2.72 -18.71
N CYS A 87 -2.40 -1.65 -18.76
CA CYS A 87 -1.60 -1.39 -19.96
C CYS A 87 -0.54 -2.47 -20.24
N GLN A 88 0.11 -3.01 -19.21
CA GLN A 88 1.17 -4.04 -19.36
C GLN A 88 2.32 -3.56 -20.25
N CYS A 89 2.70 -2.28 -20.10
CA CYS A 89 3.58 -1.62 -21.05
C CYS A 89 4.97 -2.25 -21.15
N TYR A 90 5.55 -2.76 -20.07
CA TYR A 90 6.85 -3.46 -20.14
C TYR A 90 6.74 -4.76 -20.94
N GLY A 91 5.60 -5.44 -20.85
CA GLY A 91 5.31 -6.60 -21.69
C GLY A 91 5.27 -6.22 -23.18
N TYR A 92 4.49 -5.20 -23.54
CA TYR A 92 4.31 -4.81 -24.94
C TYR A 92 5.49 -4.07 -25.57
N SER A 93 6.30 -3.37 -24.78
CA SER A 93 7.44 -2.58 -25.24
C SER A 93 8.79 -3.31 -25.13
N ASN A 94 8.81 -4.54 -24.61
CA ASN A 94 10.03 -5.28 -24.26
C ASN A 94 10.92 -4.52 -23.25
N GLY A 95 10.30 -3.93 -22.23
CA GLY A 95 10.99 -3.27 -21.11
C GLY A 95 11.42 -1.81 -21.35
N ASP A 96 10.88 -1.12 -22.36
CA ASP A 96 11.17 0.31 -22.59
C ASP A 96 10.50 1.20 -21.55
N SER A 97 11.24 1.48 -20.47
CA SER A 97 10.78 2.33 -19.38
C SER A 97 10.57 3.80 -19.75
N ALA A 98 11.24 4.31 -20.78
CA ALA A 98 11.09 5.71 -21.19
C ALA A 98 9.74 5.93 -21.86
N THR A 99 9.36 5.04 -22.77
CA THR A 99 8.07 5.12 -23.47
C THR A 99 6.91 4.88 -22.50
N CYS A 100 7.03 3.92 -21.58
CA CYS A 100 5.94 3.55 -20.66
C CYS A 100 5.48 4.66 -19.71
N ARG A 101 6.23 5.75 -19.56
CA ARG A 101 5.82 6.91 -18.75
C ARG A 101 4.59 7.63 -19.28
N ASN A 102 4.35 7.56 -20.59
CA ASN A 102 3.28 8.31 -21.28
C ASN A 102 2.29 7.38 -21.99
N VAL A 103 2.30 6.08 -21.68
CA VAL A 103 1.41 5.09 -22.28
C VAL A 103 0.07 5.08 -21.56
N GLY A 104 -1.01 4.97 -22.35
CA GLY A 104 -2.36 4.89 -21.83
C GLY A 104 -3.31 4.23 -22.82
N ARG A 105 -4.60 4.24 -22.48
CA ARG A 105 -5.69 3.65 -23.27
C ARG A 105 -5.55 3.92 -24.78
N GLY A 106 -5.53 2.85 -25.58
CA GLY A 106 -5.45 2.91 -27.04
C GLY A 106 -4.04 3.04 -27.63
N HIS A 107 -3.01 3.22 -26.80
CA HIS A 107 -1.63 3.15 -27.25
C HIS A 107 -1.23 1.70 -27.57
N GLN A 108 -0.38 1.47 -28.58
CA GLN A 108 0.05 0.13 -28.99
C GLN A 108 0.77 -0.67 -27.88
N TYR A 109 1.33 0.02 -26.88
CA TYR A 109 1.93 -0.60 -25.69
C TYR A 109 1.00 -0.66 -24.47
N CYS A 110 -0.28 -0.34 -24.63
CA CYS A 110 -1.31 -0.49 -23.61
C CYS A 110 -2.36 -1.49 -24.09
N CYS A 111 -2.39 -2.71 -23.55
CA CYS A 111 -3.24 -3.79 -24.08
C CYS A 111 -3.07 -4.03 -25.60
N GLY A 112 -1.91 -3.73 -26.18
CA GLY A 112 -1.72 -3.85 -27.62
C GLY A 112 -2.53 -2.85 -28.45
N GLY A 113 -3.06 -1.78 -27.84
CA GLY A 113 -4.00 -0.84 -28.44
C GLY A 113 -5.48 -1.22 -28.28
N ASP A 114 -5.79 -2.37 -27.66
CA ASP A 114 -7.16 -2.82 -27.44
C ASP A 114 -7.81 -2.04 -26.29
N THR A 115 -8.67 -1.09 -26.65
CA THR A 115 -9.37 -0.27 -25.65
C THR A 115 -10.42 -1.05 -24.87
N ALA A 116 -11.05 -2.06 -25.46
CA ALA A 116 -12.08 -2.84 -24.78
C ALA A 116 -11.45 -3.74 -23.71
N MET A 117 -10.34 -4.40 -24.04
CA MET A 117 -9.54 -5.17 -23.08
C MET A 117 -9.05 -4.29 -21.92
N PHE A 118 -8.53 -3.10 -22.23
CA PHE A 118 -8.11 -2.14 -21.21
C PHE A 118 -9.26 -1.71 -20.31
N ASP A 119 -10.40 -1.32 -20.88
CA ASP A 119 -11.57 -0.86 -20.11
C ASP A 119 -12.15 -1.97 -19.22
N SER A 120 -12.20 -3.22 -19.70
CA SER A 120 -12.62 -4.36 -18.89
C SER A 120 -11.69 -4.61 -17.70
N CYS A 121 -10.37 -4.47 -17.89
CA CYS A 121 -9.41 -4.57 -16.80
C CYS A 121 -9.59 -3.46 -15.76
N MET A 122 -9.68 -2.21 -16.20
CA MET A 122 -9.92 -1.06 -15.33
C MET A 122 -11.24 -1.22 -14.56
N GLY A 123 -12.28 -1.74 -15.22
CA GLY A 123 -13.58 -2.03 -14.61
C GLY A 123 -13.50 -3.07 -13.49
N LYS A 124 -12.68 -4.11 -13.65
CA LYS A 124 -12.46 -5.13 -12.62
C LYS A 124 -11.80 -4.56 -11.36
N PHE A 125 -10.74 -3.76 -11.52
CA PHE A 125 -10.12 -3.07 -10.38
C PHE A 125 -11.07 -2.07 -9.72
N SER A 126 -11.82 -1.30 -10.53
CA SER A 126 -12.84 -0.38 -10.01
C SER A 126 -13.88 -1.10 -9.16
N GLN A 127 -14.34 -2.28 -9.60
CA GLN A 127 -15.26 -3.12 -8.83
C GLN A 127 -14.67 -3.55 -7.48
N TRP A 128 -13.43 -4.03 -7.45
CA TRP A 128 -12.75 -4.43 -6.20
C TRP A 128 -12.51 -3.25 -5.25
N GLY A 129 -12.13 -2.09 -5.79
CA GLY A 129 -11.95 -0.85 -5.01
C GLY A 129 -13.27 -0.32 -4.45
N ASP A 130 -14.35 -0.33 -5.24
CA ASP A 130 -15.68 0.08 -4.80
C ASP A 130 -16.22 -0.84 -3.70
N ASP A 131 -16.02 -2.15 -3.86
CA ASP A 131 -16.38 -3.12 -2.83
C ASP A 131 -15.57 -2.91 -1.55
N SER A 132 -14.25 -2.72 -1.65
CA SER A 132 -13.40 -2.43 -0.48
C SER A 132 -13.84 -1.17 0.27
N ARG A 133 -14.16 -0.08 -0.44
CA ARG A 133 -14.71 1.15 0.15
C ARG A 133 -16.07 0.95 0.81
N LYS A 134 -16.94 0.13 0.21
CA LYS A 134 -18.23 -0.21 0.81
C LYS A 134 -18.06 -1.05 2.07
N GLN A 135 -17.21 -2.08 2.02
CA GLN A 135 -16.99 -2.99 3.13
C GLN A 135 -16.34 -2.27 4.31
N ILE A 136 -15.31 -1.46 4.11
CA ILE A 136 -14.71 -0.69 5.22
C ILE A 136 -15.73 0.25 5.88
N ALA A 137 -16.56 0.96 5.10
CA ALA A 137 -17.58 1.88 5.63
C ALA A 137 -18.61 1.17 6.53
N GLU A 138 -18.84 -0.12 6.29
CA GLU A 138 -19.71 -0.98 7.10
C GLU A 138 -18.96 -1.56 8.32
N LYS A 139 -17.81 -2.20 8.08
CA LYS A 139 -17.11 -3.01 9.08
C LYS A 139 -16.47 -2.17 10.18
N VAL A 140 -16.00 -0.95 9.89
CA VAL A 140 -15.47 -0.04 10.92
C VAL A 140 -16.52 0.35 11.96
N LYS A 141 -17.81 0.39 11.56
CA LYS A 141 -18.93 0.68 12.48
C LYS A 141 -19.29 -0.52 13.36
N GLN A 142 -19.05 -1.73 12.86
CA GLN A 142 -19.27 -2.98 13.59
C GLN A 142 -18.11 -3.29 14.57
N SER A 143 -16.92 -2.77 14.29
CA SER A 143 -15.73 -2.99 15.10
C SER A 143 -15.83 -2.40 16.51
N THR A 144 -15.57 -3.27 17.49
CA THR A 144 -15.46 -2.95 18.92
C THR A 144 -14.01 -2.93 19.40
N ALA A 145 -13.03 -3.03 18.49
CA ALA A 145 -11.62 -3.01 18.83
C ALA A 145 -11.20 -1.69 19.49
N THR A 146 -10.17 -1.76 20.33
CA THR A 146 -9.53 -0.55 20.90
C THR A 146 -8.99 0.34 19.79
N TRP A 147 -8.39 -0.27 18.76
CA TRP A 147 -7.80 0.43 17.63
C TRP A 147 -8.33 -0.10 16.30
N LYS A 148 -8.39 0.81 15.33
CA LYS A 148 -8.85 0.54 13.97
C LYS A 148 -7.77 1.04 13.02
N ILE A 149 -7.18 0.12 12.26
CA ILE A 149 -6.09 0.39 11.32
C ILE A 149 -6.54 -0.03 9.92
N VAL A 150 -6.31 0.82 8.93
CA VAL A 150 -6.45 0.43 7.52
C VAL A 150 -5.08 0.04 6.99
N ASN A 151 -4.99 -1.08 6.30
CA ASN A 151 -3.79 -1.53 5.61
C ASN A 151 -4.06 -1.66 4.12
N SER A 152 -3.15 -1.13 3.30
CA SER A 152 -3.33 -1.00 1.86
C SER A 152 -1.97 -0.96 1.16
N HIS A 153 -1.91 -1.25 -0.13
CA HIS A 153 -0.69 -1.00 -0.90
C HIS A 153 -0.51 0.51 -1.20
N TYR A 154 -1.57 1.21 -1.58
CA TYR A 154 -1.51 2.60 -2.05
C TYR A 154 -2.03 3.60 -0.99
N SER A 155 -1.38 4.76 -0.89
CA SER A 155 -1.91 5.90 -0.12
C SER A 155 -3.19 6.48 -0.76
N PRO A 156 -4.22 6.85 0.04
CA PRO A 156 -5.52 7.32 -0.45
C PRO A 156 -5.46 8.74 -1.02
N PHE A 157 -4.32 9.43 -0.93
CA PHE A 157 -4.14 10.77 -1.49
C PHE A 157 -2.89 10.91 -2.36
N ASN A 158 -1.82 10.13 -2.14
CA ASN A 158 -0.65 10.18 -3.04
C ASN A 158 -0.92 9.53 -4.40
N HIS A 159 -1.81 8.53 -4.46
CA HIS A 159 -2.01 7.68 -5.65
C HIS A 159 -3.39 7.83 -6.30
N TYR A 160 -4.24 8.68 -5.72
CA TYR A 160 -5.56 8.98 -6.26
C TYR A 160 -5.63 10.45 -6.61
N THR A 161 -6.25 10.74 -7.76
CA THR A 161 -6.70 12.07 -8.13
C THR A 161 -7.65 12.64 -7.07
N GLU A 162 -7.84 13.96 -7.06
CA GLU A 162 -8.71 14.63 -6.09
C GLU A 162 -10.10 13.99 -5.98
N GLN A 163 -10.71 13.60 -7.11
CA GLN A 163 -12.03 12.99 -7.12
C GLN A 163 -12.07 11.67 -6.35
N ASN A 164 -11.11 10.77 -6.59
CA ASN A 164 -11.10 9.46 -5.94
C ASN A 164 -10.50 9.50 -4.53
N MET A 165 -9.60 10.45 -4.24
CA MET A 165 -9.21 10.79 -2.87
C MET A 165 -10.43 11.20 -2.05
N ASN A 166 -11.31 12.04 -2.59
CA ASN A 166 -12.52 12.47 -1.90
C ASN A 166 -13.45 11.28 -1.57
N LYS A 167 -13.56 10.27 -2.45
CA LYS A 167 -14.30 9.03 -2.14
C LYS A 167 -13.73 8.32 -0.91
N TRP A 168 -12.40 8.20 -0.83
CA TRP A 168 -11.75 7.62 0.35
C TRP A 168 -11.95 8.48 1.60
N PHE A 169 -11.80 9.80 1.49
CA PHE A 169 -11.97 10.70 2.62
C PHE A 169 -13.41 10.70 3.13
N ASP A 170 -14.40 10.58 2.26
CA ASP A 170 -15.80 10.46 2.64
C ASP A 170 -16.08 9.17 3.41
N VAL A 171 -15.46 8.06 3.02
CA VAL A 171 -15.54 6.78 3.73
C VAL A 171 -14.84 6.83 5.09
N LEU A 172 -13.70 7.52 5.17
CA LEU A 172 -12.87 7.60 6.38
C LEU A 172 -13.38 8.62 7.41
N ARG A 173 -14.08 9.67 6.96
CA ARG A 173 -14.51 10.77 7.84
C ARG A 173 -15.46 10.25 8.92
N GLY A 174 -15.06 10.43 10.18
CA GLY A 174 -15.85 9.98 11.33
C GLY A 174 -15.93 8.47 11.48
N SER A 175 -15.09 7.70 10.78
CA SER A 175 -15.04 6.23 10.88
C SER A 175 -14.46 5.73 12.20
N GLY A 176 -13.67 6.57 12.89
CA GLY A 176 -12.87 6.17 14.05
C GLY A 176 -11.68 5.30 13.69
N VAL A 177 -11.28 5.25 12.41
CA VAL A 177 -9.95 4.77 12.01
C VAL A 177 -8.90 5.70 12.62
N HIS A 178 -7.81 5.12 13.12
CA HIS A 178 -6.73 5.88 13.76
C HIS A 178 -5.50 5.97 12.86
N VAL A 179 -5.22 4.89 12.12
CA VAL A 179 -4.01 4.74 11.31
C VAL A 179 -4.38 4.18 9.93
N TRP A 180 -3.79 4.75 8.89
CA TRP A 180 -3.71 4.16 7.56
C TRP A 180 -2.26 3.81 7.27
N LEU A 181 -1.99 2.53 7.00
CA LEU A 181 -0.70 2.01 6.57
C LEU A 181 -0.70 1.82 5.06
N ASN A 182 0.32 2.32 4.39
CA ASN A 182 0.58 2.00 2.99
C ASN A 182 2.07 1.81 2.71
N GLY A 183 2.34 1.19 1.56
CA GLY A 183 3.68 1.15 0.97
C GLY A 183 3.65 1.79 -0.41
N HIS A 184 4.02 0.99 -1.42
CA HIS A 184 4.16 1.34 -2.83
C HIS A 184 5.27 2.32 -3.14
N THR A 185 5.22 3.50 -2.57
CA THR A 185 6.29 4.49 -2.69
C THR A 185 7.45 4.03 -1.82
N HIS A 186 8.65 3.96 -2.38
CA HIS A 186 9.82 3.38 -1.71
C HIS A 186 10.43 4.32 -0.67
N GLY A 187 9.59 5.09 0.03
CA GLY A 187 9.95 6.07 1.05
C GLY A 187 9.27 5.78 2.38
N GLU A 188 9.53 6.67 3.33
CA GLU A 188 9.10 6.54 4.73
C GLU A 188 8.59 7.90 5.21
N LYS A 189 7.32 7.98 5.60
CA LYS A 189 6.75 9.21 6.15
C LYS A 189 5.59 8.96 7.09
N HIS A 190 5.33 9.97 7.90
CA HIS A 190 4.21 10.08 8.80
C HIS A 190 3.50 11.41 8.56
N ASP A 191 2.25 11.33 8.10
CA ASP A 191 1.35 12.45 7.90
C ASP A 191 0.15 12.35 8.86
N TYR A 192 -0.55 13.45 9.06
CA TYR A 192 -1.74 13.52 9.91
C TYR A 192 -2.83 14.37 9.25
N SER A 193 -4.08 13.92 9.36
CA SER A 193 -5.25 14.70 8.98
C SER A 193 -6.13 15.01 10.20
N GLN A 194 -6.22 16.29 10.55
CA GLN A 194 -7.10 16.73 11.64
C GLN A 194 -8.58 16.54 11.30
N SER A 195 -8.97 16.72 10.04
CA SER A 195 -10.36 16.60 9.60
C SER A 195 -10.86 15.15 9.56
N LEU A 196 -9.94 14.18 9.45
CA LEU A 196 -10.26 12.76 9.51
C LEU A 196 -9.95 12.13 10.88
N GLY A 197 -9.04 12.73 11.66
CA GLY A 197 -8.51 12.15 12.89
C GLY A 197 -7.60 10.93 12.63
N ILE A 198 -6.91 10.91 11.49
CA ILE A 198 -6.15 9.75 10.99
C ILE A 198 -4.68 10.11 10.80
N HIS A 199 -3.81 9.20 11.24
CA HIS A 199 -2.39 9.17 10.91
C HIS A 199 -2.14 8.32 9.67
N PHE A 200 -1.49 8.87 8.66
CA PHE A 200 -1.11 8.15 7.45
C PHE A 200 0.38 7.84 7.49
N ILE A 201 0.71 6.57 7.30
CA ILE A 201 2.07 6.06 7.45
C ILE A 201 2.45 5.38 6.14
N GLU A 202 3.45 5.96 5.48
CA GLU A 202 4.13 5.36 4.35
C GLU A 202 5.31 4.55 4.87
N ASN A 203 5.32 3.26 4.58
CA ASN A 203 6.32 2.27 5.01
C ASN A 203 6.74 1.39 3.82
N GLY A 204 7.41 1.99 2.83
CA GLY A 204 7.77 1.31 1.59
C GLY A 204 9.27 1.10 1.36
N ALA A 205 10.14 1.52 2.27
CA ALA A 205 11.59 1.39 2.19
C ALA A 205 12.13 0.25 3.07
N GLY A 206 11.41 -0.88 3.14
CA GLY A 206 11.82 -2.09 3.88
C GLY A 206 12.96 -2.90 3.24
N GLY A 207 13.28 -2.63 1.97
CA GLY A 207 14.25 -3.37 1.16
C GLY A 207 13.62 -4.19 0.03
N GLY A 208 14.44 -4.66 -0.92
CA GLY A 208 14.00 -5.43 -2.10
C GLY A 208 13.87 -4.62 -3.39
N ILE A 209 13.80 -3.30 -3.28
CA ILE A 209 13.91 -2.34 -4.38
C ILE A 209 14.64 -1.10 -3.89
N GLN A 210 15.16 -0.28 -4.80
CA GLN A 210 15.88 0.94 -4.44
C GLN A 210 14.97 1.89 -3.65
N LYS A 211 15.43 2.32 -2.47
CA LYS A 211 14.79 3.38 -1.69
C LYS A 211 14.70 4.67 -2.51
N GLU A 212 13.58 5.36 -2.35
CA GLU A 212 13.29 6.66 -2.94
C GLU A 212 13.02 7.70 -1.84
N SER A 213 12.79 8.95 -2.26
CA SER A 213 12.29 9.98 -1.35
C SER A 213 10.85 9.69 -0.96
N ALA A 214 10.47 10.06 0.26
CA ALA A 214 9.07 10.00 0.70
C ALA A 214 8.17 10.82 -0.21
N SER A 215 6.94 10.36 -0.41
CA SER A 215 5.99 11.02 -1.28
C SER A 215 5.58 12.40 -0.77
N GLY A 216 5.56 13.38 -1.67
CA GLY A 216 4.96 14.68 -1.39
C GLY A 216 3.45 14.58 -1.15
N ILE A 217 2.88 15.55 -0.42
CA ILE A 217 1.43 15.71 -0.30
C ILE A 217 0.95 16.52 -1.53
N PRO A 218 0.05 15.98 -2.36
CA PRO A 218 -0.48 16.72 -3.50
C PRO A 218 -1.21 18.00 -3.08
N ALA A 219 -1.22 19.01 -3.96
CA ALA A 219 -1.78 20.33 -3.64
C ALA A 219 -3.26 20.27 -3.20
N TYR A 220 -4.06 19.38 -3.78
CA TYR A 220 -5.47 19.18 -3.40
C TYR A 220 -5.64 18.48 -2.04
N ALA A 221 -4.63 17.75 -1.56
CA ALA A 221 -4.65 17.06 -0.27
C ALA A 221 -4.08 17.92 0.87
N ALA A 222 -3.21 18.88 0.56
CA ALA A 222 -2.53 19.75 1.52
C ALA A 222 -3.46 20.54 2.48
N PRO A 223 -4.70 20.92 2.12
CA PRO A 223 -5.64 21.52 3.08
C PRO A 223 -6.13 20.56 4.17
N PHE A 224 -6.00 19.25 3.95
CA PHE A 224 -6.56 18.22 4.83
C PHE A 224 -5.49 17.38 5.54
N VAL A 225 -4.28 17.32 4.99
CA VAL A 225 -3.19 16.45 5.42
C VAL A 225 -1.93 17.29 5.63
N GLN A 226 -1.28 17.08 6.77
CA GLN A 226 -0.03 17.73 7.12
C GLN A 226 1.06 16.69 7.34
N ASN A 227 2.24 16.92 6.76
CA ASN A 227 3.41 16.11 7.06
C ASN A 227 3.92 16.38 8.48
N LYS A 228 4.16 15.30 9.23
CA LYS A 228 4.74 15.35 10.58
C LYS A 228 6.19 14.91 10.57
N TRP A 229 6.53 13.98 9.69
CA TRP A 229 7.89 13.51 9.52
C TRP A 229 8.06 12.81 8.16
N ALA A 230 9.26 12.90 7.59
CA ALA A 230 9.66 12.16 6.40
C ALA A 230 11.15 11.80 6.50
N TYR A 231 11.52 10.57 6.14
CA TYR A 231 12.91 10.15 6.18
C TYR A 231 13.66 10.56 4.90
N GLY A 232 14.64 11.45 5.07
CA GLY A 232 15.44 11.98 3.96
C GLY A 232 16.75 11.23 3.65
N SER A 233 17.18 10.30 4.51
CA SER A 233 18.47 9.62 4.35
C SER A 233 18.35 8.33 3.53
N ASP A 234 19.47 7.75 3.10
CA ASP A 234 19.49 6.63 2.15
C ASP A 234 19.32 5.25 2.80
N GLU A 235 19.24 5.15 4.13
CA GLU A 235 19.07 3.86 4.80
C GLU A 235 17.65 3.32 4.65
N TYR A 236 17.56 1.99 4.50
CA TYR A 236 16.32 1.23 4.57
C TYR A 236 15.85 1.10 6.02
N GLY A 237 14.56 0.87 6.22
CA GLY A 237 14.01 0.73 7.56
C GLY A 237 12.57 0.24 7.55
N PHE A 238 11.93 0.26 8.72
CA PHE A 238 10.54 -0.15 8.86
C PHE A 238 9.86 0.57 10.02
N MET A 239 8.55 0.67 9.93
CA MET A 239 7.67 1.20 10.97
C MET A 239 7.19 0.08 11.90
N SER A 240 7.19 0.35 13.21
CA SER A 240 6.55 -0.50 14.21
C SER A 240 5.45 0.25 14.94
N LEU A 241 4.37 -0.45 15.29
CA LEU A 241 3.29 0.06 16.12
C LEU A 241 3.22 -0.74 17.42
N GLN A 242 3.16 -0.03 18.55
CA GLN A 242 2.87 -0.61 19.86
C GLN A 242 1.63 0.04 20.45
N ALA A 243 0.58 -0.73 20.71
CA ALA A 243 -0.68 -0.22 21.22
C ALA A 243 -0.82 -0.37 22.73
N SER A 244 -1.43 0.63 23.36
CA SER A 244 -1.99 0.60 24.72
C SER A 244 -3.49 0.85 24.65
N LYS A 245 -4.16 1.11 25.78
CA LYS A 245 -5.58 1.52 25.76
C LYS A 245 -5.78 2.96 25.27
N ASP A 246 -4.76 3.80 25.42
CA ASP A 246 -4.90 5.25 25.26
C ASP A 246 -4.08 5.80 24.09
N TRP A 247 -3.03 5.08 23.68
CA TRP A 247 -2.15 5.48 22.59
C TRP A 247 -1.62 4.30 21.77
N ILE A 248 -1.31 4.56 20.49
CA ILE A 248 -0.37 3.79 19.68
C ILE A 248 0.97 4.54 19.63
N LYS A 249 2.06 3.86 19.93
CA LYS A 249 3.41 4.36 19.73
C LYS A 249 3.89 3.90 18.36
N LEU A 250 4.00 4.85 17.45
CA LEU A 250 4.62 4.70 16.14
C LEU A 250 6.12 4.93 16.27
N GLN A 251 6.94 4.03 15.73
CA GLN A 251 8.38 4.21 15.64
C GLN A 251 8.89 3.81 14.26
N TYR A 252 9.79 4.62 13.69
CA TYR A 252 10.59 4.22 12.53
C TYR A 252 11.97 3.73 12.99
N HIS A 253 12.35 2.56 12.50
CA HIS A 253 13.62 1.90 12.81
C HIS A 253 14.46 1.74 11.56
N THR A 254 15.76 1.97 11.69
CA THR A 254 16.76 1.75 10.63
C THR A 254 18.05 1.19 11.23
N ALA A 255 19.02 0.89 10.38
CA ALA A 255 20.35 0.47 10.80
C ALA A 255 21.06 1.58 11.58
N ASP A 256 21.73 1.21 12.67
CA ASP A 256 22.61 2.13 13.37
C ASP A 256 23.98 2.27 12.68
N LYS A 257 24.84 3.13 13.24
CA LYS A 257 26.18 3.42 12.69
C LYS A 257 27.18 2.27 12.79
N SER A 258 26.85 1.17 13.47
CA SER A 258 27.74 0.01 13.56
C SER A 258 27.61 -0.95 12.39
N TRP A 259 26.61 -0.74 11.52
CA TRP A 259 26.50 -1.47 10.26
C TRP A 259 27.63 -1.13 9.29
N GLN A 260 28.13 -2.16 8.60
CA GLN A 260 29.01 -2.01 7.45
C GLN A 260 28.46 -2.87 6.32
N TYR A 261 27.89 -2.23 5.30
CA TYR A 261 27.30 -2.93 4.16
C TYR A 261 28.37 -3.35 3.17
N GLY A 262 28.42 -4.66 2.87
CA GLY A 262 29.18 -5.20 1.75
C GLY A 262 28.29 -5.48 0.54
N GLU A 263 28.90 -5.80 -0.61
CA GLU A 263 28.17 -6.16 -1.84
C GLU A 263 27.36 -7.45 -1.70
N THR A 264 27.73 -8.30 -0.74
CA THR A 264 27.00 -9.52 -0.38
C THR A 264 26.65 -9.52 1.09
N PHE A 265 25.63 -10.29 1.46
CA PHE A 265 25.26 -10.47 2.86
C PHE A 265 26.44 -11.00 3.72
N ASN A 266 27.26 -11.91 3.18
CA ASN A 266 28.42 -12.47 3.89
C ASN A 266 29.54 -11.45 4.14
N SER A 267 29.60 -10.39 3.33
CA SER A 267 30.55 -9.28 3.51
C SER A 267 29.99 -8.14 4.37
N THR A 268 28.72 -8.24 4.79
CA THR A 268 28.08 -7.23 5.64
C THR A 268 28.35 -7.53 7.11
N THR A 269 28.83 -6.52 7.85
CA THR A 269 28.88 -6.57 9.30
C THR A 269 27.56 -6.03 9.85
N VAL A 270 26.80 -6.92 10.51
CA VAL A 270 25.52 -6.60 11.13
C VAL A 270 25.75 -5.71 12.35
N GLY A 271 25.09 -4.57 12.37
CA GLY A 271 25.06 -3.64 13.51
C GLY A 271 23.77 -3.74 14.31
N GLY A 272 23.49 -2.71 15.12
CA GLY A 272 22.25 -2.58 15.88
C GLY A 272 21.13 -1.87 15.11
N VAL A 273 20.10 -1.47 15.84
CA VAL A 273 18.90 -0.80 15.33
C VAL A 273 18.80 0.58 15.96
N GLU A 274 18.59 1.62 15.15
CA GLU A 274 18.38 2.98 15.58
C GLU A 274 16.95 3.42 15.28
N THR A 275 16.26 4.01 16.26
CA THR A 275 14.96 4.68 16.06
C THR A 275 15.19 6.14 15.66
N LYS A 276 14.69 6.57 14.49
CA LYS A 276 14.83 7.97 14.01
C LYS A 276 13.55 8.79 14.14
N HIS A 277 12.41 8.14 14.36
CA HIS A 277 11.12 8.80 14.56
C HIS A 277 10.34 8.06 15.63
N CYS A 278 9.66 8.82 16.49
CA CYS A 278 8.77 8.28 17.51
C CYS A 278 7.59 9.21 17.71
N TRP A 279 6.38 8.64 17.73
CA TRP A 279 5.15 9.41 17.90
C TRP A 279 4.13 8.63 18.72
N TYR A 280 3.45 9.31 19.66
CA TYR A 280 2.29 8.80 20.36
C TYR A 280 1.02 9.30 19.67
N ILE A 281 0.30 8.38 19.05
CA ILE A 281 -1.01 8.57 18.42
C ILE A 281 -2.09 8.31 19.48
N PRO A 282 -2.92 9.29 19.85
CA PRO A 282 -3.94 9.14 20.88
C PRO A 282 -5.22 8.48 20.33
N SER A 283 -5.97 7.81 21.21
CA SER A 283 -7.21 7.10 20.84
C SER A 283 -8.39 8.04 20.53
N ASP A 284 -8.27 9.32 20.82
CA ASP A 284 -9.28 10.34 20.51
C ASP A 284 -9.16 10.92 19.09
N GLY A 285 -8.18 10.46 18.31
CA GLY A 285 -7.92 10.91 16.94
C GLY A 285 -7.27 12.28 16.84
N THR A 286 -6.85 12.89 17.96
CA THR A 286 -6.06 14.12 17.94
C THR A 286 -4.65 13.85 17.41
N GLU A 287 -3.90 14.91 17.09
CA GLU A 287 -2.59 14.81 16.44
C GLU A 287 -1.56 14.01 17.23
N GLY A 288 -1.68 13.93 18.55
CA GLY A 288 -0.65 13.30 19.37
C GLY A 288 0.62 14.13 19.50
N LYS A 289 1.75 13.48 19.78
CA LYS A 289 3.04 14.14 20.04
C LYS A 289 4.23 13.22 19.84
N GLY A 290 5.41 13.80 19.65
CA GLY A 290 6.67 13.08 19.68
C GLY A 290 6.92 12.38 21.03
N CYS A 291 7.61 11.25 20.97
CA CYS A 291 8.36 10.72 22.11
C CYS A 291 9.73 11.41 22.15
#